data_AF-A0A8I2FSN3-F1
#
_entry.id   AF-A0A8I2FSN3-F1
#
_cell.length_a   1.000
_cell.length_b   1.000
_cell.length_c   1.000
_cell.angle_alpha   90.00
_cell.angle_beta   90.00
_cell.angle_gamma   90.00
#
_symmetry.space_group_name_H-M   'P 1'
#
loop_
_entity.id
_entity.type
_entity.pdbx_description
1 polymer ?
#
loop_
_entity_poly.entity_id
_entity_poly.type
_entity_poly.pdbx_seq_one_letter_code
_entity_poly.pdbx_strand_id
1 'polypeptide(L)'
;MNKKRWVFITLVFVVCCFLATSSWAAKKVELYKSNAKNYIGQLNRAGAAMGTVFGLSQDEGFQLIRTSADNNGVTHYRYQQTYKGVPVWGMQTVVSRGRDNQVFRLHGNMIQGNPTDIGAIPARFDALGALNRMKTLHTEKNSGAAWNFRNEKYGTYVYFDNGKSRLCYVVSFFADTEKGNPSQPIFFVDVRSGKVIHSFDMLRYQGVGPGGNLKVGYYYYGTDYAPFCVAVNGSTCTMNCTDVKTVDLNHGTSGTTPFSYTCYENTHKEINGAYCPLNDAQYFGQVVFDMYMDWYGVPVLPFQLTLRCHYWVNYENAFWDGSTMTFGDGYTTFYPLVGLDVVAHEVSHGFTDYNSDLIYSGQSGGINESFSDQAGEAAKYYMRGTNDFMCGYDIYKAPNKALRYLYDPPLDGKSIDHVDDYYEGMDVHYSSGIFNKAFYLMATTSGWTTRMAFDVFVKANQVYWTPSTNFQQGAEGAQDAAADLGYPCQDVADAFAVVGIPLSCGPTASITVVSPNGGEQWPGGSTQTITWTSTGTLANVKIFYSTNGGKKWTLITGSTPNDGSYNWTLPSVKSNKTKSRVRITSLDESVEDASDANFTILK
;
A
#
# COMPACT_ATOMS: atom_id res chain seq x y z
N MET A 1 -79.95 -2.94 -32.93
CA MET A 1 -80.17 -4.37 -32.62
C MET A 1 -79.16 -5.23 -33.37
N ASN A 2 -78.53 -6.18 -32.67
CA ASN A 2 -77.79 -7.35 -33.15
C ASN A 2 -76.66 -7.23 -34.21
N LYS A 3 -75.43 -7.39 -33.69
CA LYS A 3 -74.37 -8.34 -34.08
C LYS A 3 -74.15 -8.63 -35.58
N LYS A 4 -72.96 -8.26 -36.06
CA LYS A 4 -72.26 -8.97 -37.14
C LYS A 4 -70.90 -9.47 -36.64
N ARG A 5 -70.72 -10.79 -36.67
CA ARG A 5 -69.43 -11.48 -36.54
C ARG A 5 -68.65 -11.32 -37.84
N TRP A 6 -67.36 -11.04 -37.73
CA TRP A 6 -66.36 -11.38 -38.74
C TRP A 6 -65.22 -12.12 -38.05
N VAL A 7 -64.86 -13.27 -38.61
CA VAL A 7 -63.70 -14.08 -38.26
C VAL A 7 -62.48 -13.42 -38.88
N PHE A 8 -61.42 -13.24 -38.09
CA PHE A 8 -60.07 -13.01 -38.62
C PHE A 8 -59.06 -13.87 -37.85
N ILE A 9 -58.39 -14.71 -38.61
CA ILE A 9 -57.19 -15.46 -38.26
C ILE A 9 -56.07 -14.43 -38.04
N THR A 10 -55.37 -14.49 -36.91
CA THR A 10 -54.20 -13.62 -36.67
C THR A 10 -52.96 -14.47 -36.43
N LEU A 11 -51.99 -14.26 -37.33
CA LEU A 11 -50.60 -14.75 -37.29
C LEU A 11 -49.96 -14.53 -35.92
N VAL A 12 -49.34 -15.58 -35.39
CA VAL A 12 -48.41 -15.51 -34.26
C VAL A 12 -47.07 -15.00 -34.79
N PHE A 13 -46.74 -13.74 -34.47
CA PHE A 13 -45.39 -13.22 -34.62
C PHE A 13 -44.57 -13.64 -33.39
N VAL A 14 -43.60 -14.52 -33.60
CA VAL A 14 -42.56 -14.87 -32.62
C VAL A 14 -41.64 -13.66 -32.47
N VAL A 15 -41.74 -12.97 -31.33
CA VAL A 15 -40.71 -12.03 -30.89
C VAL A 15 -39.76 -12.80 -29.98
N CYS A 16 -38.64 -13.24 -30.54
CA CYS A 16 -37.49 -13.71 -29.77
C CYS A 16 -36.88 -12.51 -29.03
N CYS A 17 -37.30 -12.29 -27.78
CA CYS A 17 -36.49 -11.52 -26.84
C CYS A 17 -35.32 -12.41 -26.38
N PHE A 18 -34.17 -12.23 -27.01
CA PHE A 18 -32.89 -12.63 -26.42
C PHE A 18 -32.70 -11.83 -25.12
N LEU A 19 -32.97 -12.47 -23.97
CA LEU A 19 -32.41 -12.02 -22.70
C LEU A 19 -30.91 -12.28 -22.75
N ALA A 20 -30.14 -11.25 -23.05
CA ALA A 20 -28.69 -11.27 -22.88
C ALA A 20 -28.38 -11.49 -21.40
N THR A 21 -27.97 -12.71 -21.03
CA THR A 21 -27.43 -12.99 -19.71
C THR A 21 -26.03 -12.39 -19.65
N SER A 22 -25.87 -11.24 -19.01
CA SER A 22 -24.55 -10.71 -18.67
C SER A 22 -23.86 -11.69 -17.70
N SER A 23 -22.81 -12.38 -18.14
CA SER A 23 -21.97 -13.21 -17.27
C SER A 23 -21.06 -12.31 -16.45
N TRP A 24 -21.38 -12.09 -15.17
CA TRP A 24 -20.46 -11.45 -14.23
C TRP A 24 -19.57 -12.51 -13.58
N ALA A 25 -18.29 -12.21 -13.40
CA ALA A 25 -17.37 -13.04 -12.63
C ALA A 25 -17.85 -13.17 -11.17
N ALA A 26 -17.64 -14.34 -10.57
CA ALA A 26 -18.04 -14.61 -9.19
C ALA A 26 -17.34 -13.64 -8.21
N LYS A 27 -18.11 -12.99 -7.34
CA LYS A 27 -17.64 -11.95 -6.40
C LYS A 27 -18.07 -12.28 -4.97
N LYS A 28 -17.19 -12.05 -4.00
CA LYS A 28 -17.54 -12.10 -2.58
C LYS A 28 -18.35 -10.87 -2.16
N VAL A 29 -19.46 -11.10 -1.47
CA VAL A 29 -20.36 -10.09 -0.90
C VAL A 29 -20.42 -10.26 0.61
N GLU A 30 -20.17 -9.16 1.32
CA GLU A 30 -20.24 -9.11 2.78
C GLU A 30 -21.59 -8.56 3.23
N LEU A 31 -22.28 -9.31 4.09
CA LEU A 31 -23.63 -8.99 4.55
C LEU A 31 -23.56 -8.30 5.92
N TYR A 32 -23.03 -7.07 5.96
CA TYR A 32 -22.94 -6.25 7.17
C TYR A 32 -23.06 -4.74 6.85
N LYS A 33 -23.45 -3.90 7.84
CA LYS A 33 -23.59 -2.43 7.72
C LYS A 33 -24.48 -1.96 6.54
N SER A 34 -24.05 -0.97 5.75
CA SER A 34 -24.83 -0.30 4.69
C SER A 34 -25.26 -1.26 3.57
N ASN A 35 -24.43 -2.26 3.25
CA ASN A 35 -24.72 -3.26 2.22
C ASN A 35 -25.91 -4.16 2.59
N ALA A 36 -26.15 -4.40 3.87
CA ALA A 36 -27.26 -5.24 4.33
C ALA A 36 -28.63 -4.54 4.27
N LYS A 37 -28.69 -3.19 4.30
CA LYS A 37 -29.95 -2.44 4.39
C LYS A 37 -30.89 -2.72 3.21
N ASN A 38 -30.35 -2.79 1.99
CA ASN A 38 -31.13 -3.07 0.78
C ASN A 38 -31.71 -4.49 0.80
N TYR A 39 -30.92 -5.48 1.21
CA TYR A 39 -31.36 -6.87 1.31
C TYR A 39 -32.40 -7.06 2.43
N ILE A 40 -32.21 -6.44 3.59
CA ILE A 40 -33.16 -6.48 4.71
C ILE A 40 -34.53 -5.94 4.28
N GLY A 41 -34.55 -4.77 3.61
CA GLY A 41 -35.78 -4.17 3.12
C GLY A 41 -36.52 -5.04 2.09
N GLN A 42 -35.80 -5.83 1.29
CA GLN A 42 -36.39 -6.76 0.33
C GLN A 42 -36.87 -8.06 1.00
N LEU A 43 -36.11 -8.62 1.95
CA LEU A 43 -36.48 -9.84 2.69
C LEU A 43 -37.74 -9.67 3.54
N ASN A 44 -38.04 -8.45 3.98
CA ASN A 44 -39.25 -8.13 4.76
C ASN A 44 -40.51 -7.96 3.90
N ARG A 45 -40.41 -7.99 2.57
CA ARG A 45 -41.58 -7.95 1.68
C ARG A 45 -42.20 -9.35 1.56
N ALA A 46 -43.53 -9.41 1.56
CA ALA A 46 -44.27 -10.66 1.46
C ALA A 46 -43.90 -11.44 0.19
N GLY A 47 -43.48 -12.71 0.35
CA GLY A 47 -43.16 -13.61 -0.75
C GLY A 47 -41.72 -13.53 -1.31
N ALA A 48 -40.84 -12.70 -0.74
CA ALA A 48 -39.46 -12.59 -1.20
C ALA A 48 -38.62 -13.82 -0.78
N ALA A 49 -38.21 -14.63 -1.75
CA ALA A 49 -37.29 -15.74 -1.51
C ALA A 49 -35.85 -15.23 -1.36
N MET A 50 -35.11 -15.78 -0.41
CA MET A 50 -33.76 -15.35 -0.06
C MET A 50 -32.79 -15.43 -1.25
N GLY A 51 -32.90 -16.46 -2.09
CA GLY A 51 -32.08 -16.59 -3.31
C GLY A 51 -32.32 -15.46 -4.31
N THR A 52 -33.57 -15.04 -4.50
CA THR A 52 -33.93 -13.93 -5.39
C THR A 52 -33.42 -12.59 -4.85
N VAL A 53 -33.58 -12.36 -3.54
CA VAL A 53 -33.10 -11.12 -2.90
C VAL A 53 -31.58 -10.99 -2.98
N PHE A 54 -30.86 -12.09 -2.83
CA PHE A 54 -29.41 -12.14 -2.94
C PHE A 54 -28.88 -12.25 -4.37
N GLY A 55 -29.77 -12.26 -5.38
CA GLY A 55 -29.36 -12.33 -6.79
C GLY A 55 -28.61 -13.61 -7.14
N LEU A 56 -29.00 -14.73 -6.52
CA LEU A 56 -28.44 -16.05 -6.78
C LEU A 56 -29.04 -16.67 -8.06
N SER A 57 -28.21 -17.40 -8.80
CA SER A 57 -28.63 -18.22 -9.94
C SER A 57 -29.38 -19.48 -9.47
N GLN A 58 -29.98 -20.22 -10.42
CA GLN A 58 -30.67 -21.49 -10.14
C GLN A 58 -29.75 -22.59 -9.56
N ASP A 59 -28.45 -22.46 -9.80
CA ASP A 59 -27.43 -23.39 -9.31
C ASP A 59 -26.92 -22.97 -7.92
N GLU A 60 -27.22 -21.77 -7.44
CA GLU A 60 -26.79 -21.26 -6.15
C GLU A 60 -27.93 -21.33 -5.14
N GLY A 61 -27.59 -21.61 -3.88
CA GLY A 61 -28.60 -21.77 -2.85
C GLY A 61 -28.06 -21.60 -1.45
N PHE A 62 -28.98 -21.72 -0.50
CA PHE A 62 -28.70 -21.67 0.92
C PHE A 62 -29.41 -22.82 1.61
N GLN A 63 -28.63 -23.63 2.33
CA GLN A 63 -29.15 -24.68 3.18
C GLN A 63 -29.22 -24.17 4.62
N LEU A 64 -30.40 -24.24 5.26
CA LEU A 64 -30.53 -23.93 6.68
C LEU A 64 -29.78 -24.99 7.49
N ILE A 65 -28.77 -24.58 8.27
CA ILE A 65 -27.95 -25.48 9.08
C ILE A 65 -28.20 -25.34 10.58
N ARG A 66 -28.73 -24.20 11.04
CA ARG A 66 -29.07 -24.00 12.46
C ARG A 66 -30.12 -22.93 12.65
N THR A 67 -31.04 -23.17 13.59
CA THR A 67 -31.94 -22.16 14.14
C THR A 67 -31.67 -22.02 15.64
N SER A 68 -31.62 -20.81 16.15
CA SER A 68 -31.45 -20.53 17.58
C SER A 68 -32.22 -19.26 17.98
N ALA A 69 -32.93 -19.29 19.10
CA ALA A 69 -33.59 -18.11 19.66
C ALA A 69 -32.80 -17.60 20.87
N ASP A 70 -32.77 -16.28 21.06
CA ASP A 70 -32.21 -15.64 22.25
C ASP A 70 -33.30 -15.32 23.29
N ASN A 71 -32.88 -14.99 24.51
CA ASN A 71 -33.79 -14.65 25.61
C ASN A 71 -34.57 -13.34 25.37
N ASN A 72 -34.18 -12.56 24.36
CA ASN A 72 -34.84 -11.31 23.99
C ASN A 72 -35.96 -11.53 22.96
N GLY A 73 -36.16 -12.78 22.49
CA GLY A 73 -37.18 -13.13 21.51
C GLY A 73 -36.74 -12.88 20.07
N VAL A 74 -35.43 -12.78 19.82
CA VAL A 74 -34.85 -12.77 18.47
C VAL A 74 -34.56 -14.20 18.04
N THR A 75 -34.92 -14.56 16.81
CA THR A 75 -34.57 -15.85 16.22
C THR A 75 -33.51 -15.68 15.14
N HIS A 76 -32.42 -16.43 15.26
CA HIS A 76 -31.30 -16.47 14.32
C HIS A 76 -31.35 -17.75 13.47
N TYR A 77 -31.28 -17.57 12.15
CA TYR A 77 -31.22 -18.65 11.17
C TYR A 77 -29.86 -18.60 10.48
N ARG A 78 -29.07 -19.66 10.61
CA ARG A 78 -27.76 -19.78 9.96
C ARG A 78 -27.89 -20.67 8.73
N TYR A 79 -27.44 -20.14 7.61
CA TYR A 79 -27.46 -20.79 6.31
C TYR A 79 -26.05 -21.04 5.81
N GLN A 80 -25.81 -22.23 5.28
CA GLN A 80 -24.62 -22.60 4.51
C GLN A 80 -24.90 -22.30 3.04
N GLN A 81 -24.05 -21.51 2.38
CA GLN A 81 -24.17 -21.31 0.94
C GLN A 81 -23.78 -22.60 0.20
N THR A 82 -24.51 -22.91 -0.87
CA THR A 82 -24.27 -24.06 -1.74
C THR A 82 -24.23 -23.66 -3.21
N TYR A 83 -23.44 -24.35 -4.01
CA TYR A 83 -23.49 -24.33 -5.48
C TYR A 83 -23.72 -25.76 -5.99
N LYS A 84 -24.80 -25.98 -6.76
CA LYS A 84 -25.30 -27.29 -7.20
C LYS A 84 -25.40 -28.31 -6.05
N GLY A 85 -25.82 -27.84 -4.88
CA GLY A 85 -25.91 -28.62 -3.65
C GLY A 85 -24.58 -28.87 -2.92
N VAL A 86 -23.43 -28.45 -3.47
CA VAL A 86 -22.13 -28.56 -2.82
C VAL A 86 -21.89 -27.33 -1.92
N PRO A 87 -21.52 -27.48 -0.65
CA PRO A 87 -21.26 -26.35 0.24
C PRO A 87 -20.08 -25.50 -0.25
N VAL A 88 -20.21 -24.18 -0.19
CA VAL A 88 -19.13 -23.23 -0.45
C VAL A 88 -18.35 -23.01 0.84
N TRP A 89 -17.06 -23.35 0.84
CA TRP A 89 -16.22 -23.29 2.03
C TRP A 89 -16.15 -21.86 2.60
N GLY A 90 -16.37 -21.74 3.92
CA GLY A 90 -16.30 -20.46 4.64
C GLY A 90 -17.45 -19.47 4.37
N MET A 91 -18.42 -19.81 3.52
CA MET A 91 -19.52 -18.91 3.14
C MET A 91 -20.82 -19.30 3.84
N GLN A 92 -21.11 -18.56 4.91
CA GLN A 92 -22.34 -18.70 5.67
C GLN A 92 -23.00 -17.35 5.88
N THR A 93 -24.33 -17.35 5.92
CA THR A 93 -25.15 -16.18 6.16
C THR A 93 -26.05 -16.42 7.37
N VAL A 94 -26.14 -15.44 8.26
CA VAL A 94 -27.03 -15.45 9.43
C VAL A 94 -28.10 -14.40 9.24
N VAL A 95 -29.36 -14.83 9.31
CA VAL A 95 -30.55 -13.98 9.24
C VAL A 95 -31.16 -13.90 10.64
N SER A 96 -31.28 -12.69 11.20
CA SER A 96 -31.89 -12.49 12.51
C SER A 96 -33.25 -11.81 12.39
N ARG A 97 -34.26 -12.41 13.03
CA ARG A 97 -35.64 -11.94 13.01
C ARG A 97 -36.11 -11.51 14.39
N GLY A 98 -36.79 -10.37 14.47
CA GLY A 98 -37.39 -9.85 15.69
C GLY A 98 -38.64 -10.61 16.08
N ARG A 99 -39.27 -10.20 17.21
CA ARG A 99 -40.54 -10.78 17.69
C ARG A 99 -41.70 -10.60 16.71
N ASP A 100 -41.62 -9.57 15.88
CA ASP A 100 -42.53 -9.27 14.78
C ASP A 100 -42.26 -10.11 13.52
N ASN A 101 -41.33 -11.08 13.60
CA ASN A 101 -40.84 -11.92 12.50
C ASN A 101 -40.18 -11.12 11.36
N GLN A 102 -39.88 -9.83 11.56
CA GLN A 102 -39.16 -9.01 10.58
C GLN A 102 -37.66 -9.28 10.68
N VAL A 103 -37.00 -9.44 9.53
CA VAL A 103 -35.54 -9.42 9.44
C VAL A 103 -35.06 -8.02 9.78
N PHE A 104 -34.18 -7.90 10.76
CA PHE A 104 -33.57 -6.60 11.09
C PHE A 104 -32.05 -6.63 11.00
N ARG A 105 -31.47 -7.83 10.82
CA ARG A 105 -30.02 -8.00 10.78
C ARG A 105 -29.60 -9.19 9.92
N LEU A 106 -28.60 -8.96 9.07
CA LEU A 106 -27.85 -9.97 8.33
C LEU A 106 -26.39 -9.92 8.79
N HIS A 107 -25.73 -11.08 8.82
CA HIS A 107 -24.29 -11.23 9.05
C HIS A 107 -23.72 -12.34 8.17
N GLY A 108 -22.43 -12.27 7.88
CA GLY A 108 -21.69 -13.31 7.18
C GLY A 108 -21.32 -12.93 5.75
N ASN A 109 -20.91 -13.94 4.98
CA ASN A 109 -20.35 -13.78 3.65
C ASN A 109 -21.03 -14.73 2.67
N MET A 110 -21.14 -14.30 1.42
CA MET A 110 -21.60 -15.12 0.31
C MET A 110 -20.82 -14.80 -0.97
N ILE A 111 -20.81 -15.72 -1.91
CA ILE A 111 -20.36 -15.48 -3.29
C ILE A 111 -21.58 -15.20 -4.16
N GLN A 112 -21.49 -14.21 -5.05
CA GLN A 112 -22.53 -13.87 -6.01
C GLN A 112 -21.93 -13.96 -7.43
N GLY A 113 -22.63 -14.63 -8.35
CA GLY A 113 -22.21 -14.76 -9.74
C GLY A 113 -21.77 -16.17 -10.08
N ASN A 114 -22.17 -16.67 -11.25
CA ASN A 114 -22.01 -18.07 -11.62
C ASN A 114 -20.51 -18.44 -11.72
N PRO A 115 -20.01 -19.37 -10.90
CA PRO A 115 -18.66 -19.89 -11.06
C PRO A 115 -18.57 -20.75 -12.32
N THR A 116 -18.14 -20.13 -13.43
CA THR A 116 -18.07 -20.75 -14.77
C THR A 116 -17.08 -21.92 -14.88
N ASP A 117 -16.22 -22.12 -13.88
CA ASP A 117 -15.10 -23.08 -13.92
C ASP A 117 -15.36 -24.39 -13.15
N ILE A 118 -16.57 -24.61 -12.63
CA ILE A 118 -16.90 -25.82 -11.85
C ILE A 118 -17.50 -26.91 -12.75
N GLY A 119 -16.63 -27.71 -13.38
CA GLY A 119 -17.05 -28.93 -14.09
C GLY A 119 -17.47 -30.08 -13.15
N ALA A 120 -17.96 -31.19 -13.71
CA ALA A 120 -18.43 -32.36 -12.94
C ALA A 120 -17.35 -32.98 -12.02
N ILE A 121 -17.80 -33.61 -10.92
CA ILE A 121 -16.96 -34.38 -9.98
C ILE A 121 -16.41 -35.62 -10.72
N PRO A 122 -15.08 -35.79 -10.84
CA PRO A 122 -14.50 -36.98 -11.46
C PRO A 122 -14.74 -38.24 -10.62
N ALA A 123 -15.08 -39.36 -11.25
CA ALA A 123 -15.41 -40.62 -10.58
C ALA A 123 -14.21 -41.36 -9.93
N ARG A 124 -12.97 -40.86 -10.08
CA ARG A 124 -11.75 -41.64 -9.81
C ARG A 124 -11.12 -41.42 -8.43
N PHE A 125 -11.50 -40.36 -7.71
CA PHE A 125 -10.89 -39.97 -6.43
C PHE A 125 -11.96 -39.31 -5.57
N ASP A 126 -12.29 -39.88 -4.40
CA ASP A 126 -13.32 -39.39 -3.49
C ASP A 126 -12.72 -38.70 -2.24
N ALA A 127 -13.57 -38.08 -1.42
CA ALA A 127 -13.14 -37.34 -0.24
C ALA A 127 -12.46 -38.23 0.83
N LEU A 128 -12.84 -39.51 0.92
CA LEU A 128 -12.21 -40.47 1.82
C LEU A 128 -10.81 -40.89 1.32
N GLY A 129 -10.66 -41.11 0.01
CA GLY A 129 -9.37 -41.33 -0.63
C GLY A 129 -8.43 -40.13 -0.47
N ALA A 130 -8.96 -38.90 -0.54
CA ALA A 130 -8.20 -37.69 -0.24
C ALA A 130 -7.73 -37.64 1.21
N LEU A 131 -8.62 -37.94 2.17
CA LEU A 131 -8.27 -38.00 3.58
C LEU A 131 -7.15 -39.01 3.86
N ASN A 132 -7.31 -40.25 3.37
CA ASN A 132 -6.33 -41.31 3.57
C ASN A 132 -4.97 -40.95 2.96
N ARG A 133 -4.97 -40.37 1.75
CA ARG A 133 -3.73 -39.87 1.12
C ARG A 133 -3.07 -38.76 1.94
N MET A 134 -3.83 -37.82 2.49
CA MET A 134 -3.25 -36.74 3.31
C MET A 134 -2.67 -37.26 4.62
N LYS A 135 -3.26 -38.28 5.24
CA LYS A 135 -2.66 -38.96 6.41
C LYS A 135 -1.34 -39.66 6.04
N THR A 136 -1.30 -40.35 4.90
CA THR A 136 -0.05 -40.98 4.40
C THR A 136 1.03 -39.93 4.17
N LEU A 137 0.73 -38.83 3.47
CA LEU A 137 1.67 -37.73 3.27
C LEU A 137 2.13 -37.10 4.59
N HIS A 138 1.23 -36.98 5.57
CA HIS A 138 1.56 -36.48 6.91
C HIS A 138 2.56 -37.39 7.63
N THR A 139 2.38 -38.71 7.53
CA THR A 139 3.32 -39.71 8.07
C THR A 139 4.66 -39.70 7.33
N GLU A 140 4.67 -39.63 6.00
CA GLU A 140 5.90 -39.62 5.18
C GLU A 140 6.79 -38.42 5.50
N LYS A 141 6.19 -37.24 5.70
CA LYS A 141 6.88 -36.01 6.09
C LYS A 141 7.60 -36.12 7.43
N ASN A 142 7.13 -37.01 8.33
CA ASN A 142 7.68 -37.22 9.67
C ASN A 142 7.96 -38.72 9.90
N SER A 143 8.84 -39.27 9.05
CA SER A 143 9.18 -40.69 9.03
C SER A 143 9.80 -41.14 10.36
N GLY A 144 9.16 -42.09 11.06
CA GLY A 144 9.67 -42.69 12.31
C GLY A 144 8.76 -42.57 13.55
N ALA A 145 7.61 -41.89 13.44
CA ALA A 145 6.62 -41.78 14.51
C ALA A 145 5.36 -42.61 14.22
N ALA A 146 4.83 -43.30 15.25
CA ALA A 146 3.54 -43.96 15.17
C ALA A 146 2.44 -42.91 15.42
N TRP A 147 1.80 -42.43 14.35
CA TRP A 147 0.75 -41.42 14.42
C TRP A 147 -0.61 -42.04 14.73
N ASN A 148 -1.32 -41.46 15.69
CA ASN A 148 -2.71 -41.74 15.99
C ASN A 148 -3.57 -40.63 15.37
N PHE A 149 -4.50 -41.03 14.48
CA PHE A 149 -5.40 -40.10 13.80
C PHE A 149 -6.80 -40.20 14.41
N ARG A 150 -7.39 -39.06 14.74
CA ARG A 150 -8.75 -38.94 15.30
C ARG A 150 -9.46 -37.68 14.81
N ASN A 151 -10.74 -37.51 15.13
CA ASN A 151 -11.55 -36.35 14.74
C ASN A 151 -11.52 -36.06 13.23
N GLU A 152 -11.56 -37.12 12.42
CA GLU A 152 -11.46 -37.04 10.97
C GLU A 152 -12.72 -36.41 10.37
N LYS A 153 -12.52 -35.41 9.51
CA LYS A 153 -13.59 -34.77 8.76
C LYS A 153 -13.15 -34.66 7.32
N TYR A 154 -14.08 -34.92 6.41
CA TYR A 154 -13.85 -34.83 4.98
C TYR A 154 -15.15 -34.50 4.27
N GLY A 155 -15.06 -33.72 3.20
CA GLY A 155 -16.21 -33.36 2.40
C GLY A 155 -15.81 -32.68 1.10
N THR A 156 -16.75 -32.61 0.17
CA THR A 156 -16.58 -31.87 -1.09
C THR A 156 -17.06 -30.44 -0.88
N TYR A 157 -16.25 -29.47 -1.24
CA TYR A 157 -16.57 -28.05 -1.14
C TYR A 157 -16.24 -27.33 -2.43
N VAL A 158 -16.95 -26.22 -2.65
CA VAL A 158 -16.49 -25.17 -3.55
C VAL A 158 -15.57 -24.25 -2.78
N TYR A 159 -14.33 -24.12 -3.22
CA TYR A 159 -13.34 -23.20 -2.68
C TYR A 159 -13.19 -22.01 -3.62
N PHE A 160 -13.27 -20.80 -3.06
CA PHE A 160 -13.15 -19.55 -3.80
C PHE A 160 -11.83 -18.88 -3.42
N ASP A 161 -11.00 -18.60 -4.42
CA ASP A 161 -9.69 -17.98 -4.25
C ASP A 161 -9.43 -17.00 -5.41
N ASN A 162 -9.15 -15.73 -5.09
CA ASN A 162 -8.81 -14.67 -6.05
C ASN A 162 -9.72 -14.60 -7.30
N GLY A 163 -11.04 -14.61 -7.11
CA GLY A 163 -12.01 -14.51 -8.20
C GLY A 163 -12.28 -15.82 -8.95
N LYS A 164 -11.61 -16.92 -8.58
CA LYS A 164 -11.76 -18.24 -9.19
C LYS A 164 -12.39 -19.22 -8.22
N SER A 165 -13.36 -19.99 -8.70
CA SER A 165 -14.00 -21.07 -7.94
C SER A 165 -13.48 -22.42 -8.41
N ARG A 166 -13.18 -23.30 -7.46
CA ARG A 166 -12.70 -24.65 -7.73
C ARG A 166 -13.42 -25.65 -6.84
N LEU A 167 -13.61 -26.86 -7.36
CA LEU A 167 -14.10 -27.96 -6.54
C LEU A 167 -12.90 -28.63 -5.84
N CYS A 168 -12.97 -28.77 -4.53
CA CYS A 168 -11.93 -29.42 -3.74
C CYS A 168 -12.53 -30.36 -2.69
N TYR A 169 -11.76 -31.37 -2.29
CA TYR A 169 -11.96 -32.07 -1.04
C TYR A 169 -11.31 -31.28 0.09
N VAL A 170 -12.10 -30.90 1.09
CA VAL A 170 -11.56 -30.35 2.33
C VAL A 170 -11.49 -31.48 3.33
N VAL A 171 -10.29 -31.81 3.76
CA VAL A 171 -10.02 -32.92 4.69
C VAL A 171 -9.26 -32.40 5.89
N SER A 172 -9.65 -32.86 7.08
CA SER A 172 -8.98 -32.52 8.33
C SER A 172 -8.95 -33.72 9.26
N PHE A 173 -7.91 -33.82 10.06
CA PHE A 173 -7.80 -34.82 11.12
C PHE A 173 -6.97 -34.24 12.24
N PHE A 174 -7.16 -34.73 13.46
CA PHE A 174 -6.21 -34.55 14.54
C PHE A 174 -5.19 -35.68 14.47
N ALA A 175 -3.90 -35.37 14.52
CA ALA A 175 -2.81 -36.34 14.52
C ALA A 175 -1.92 -36.10 15.73
N ASP A 176 -1.75 -37.10 16.60
CA ASP A 176 -0.79 -37.07 17.69
C ASP A 176 0.10 -38.32 17.70
N THR A 177 1.23 -38.23 18.40
CA THR A 177 2.18 -39.33 18.54
C THR A 177 2.98 -39.17 19.82
N GLU A 178 3.56 -40.26 20.33
CA GLU A 178 4.43 -40.21 21.52
C GLU A 178 5.75 -39.44 21.28
N LYS A 179 6.16 -39.28 20.01
CA LYS A 179 7.47 -38.71 19.62
C LYS A 179 7.37 -37.44 18.77
N GLY A 180 6.27 -36.70 18.86
CA GLY A 180 6.03 -35.50 18.05
C GLY A 180 4.87 -34.66 18.56
N ASN A 181 4.75 -33.43 18.04
CA ASN A 181 3.69 -32.52 18.46
C ASN A 181 2.35 -32.93 17.84
N PRO A 182 1.24 -32.78 18.59
CA PRO A 182 -0.07 -32.92 18.01
C PRO A 182 -0.27 -31.87 16.91
N SER A 183 -0.99 -32.24 15.87
CA SER A 183 -1.37 -31.37 14.76
C SER A 183 -2.85 -31.56 14.44
N GLN A 184 -3.49 -30.54 13.90
CA GLN A 184 -4.84 -30.66 13.36
C GLN A 184 -4.90 -30.00 11.98
N PRO A 185 -4.24 -30.60 10.97
CA PRO A 185 -4.18 -30.04 9.63
C PRO A 185 -5.55 -30.03 8.94
N ILE A 186 -5.75 -29.02 8.10
CA ILE A 186 -6.81 -28.91 7.10
C ILE A 186 -6.14 -28.80 5.73
N PHE A 187 -6.53 -29.67 4.79
CA PHE A 187 -6.05 -29.67 3.42
C PHE A 187 -7.21 -29.42 2.45
N PHE A 188 -6.94 -28.62 1.41
CA PHE A 188 -7.81 -28.39 0.25
C PHE A 188 -7.20 -29.14 -0.92
N VAL A 189 -7.81 -30.23 -1.34
CA VAL A 189 -7.29 -31.13 -2.36
C VAL A 189 -8.13 -30.99 -3.62
N ASP A 190 -7.49 -30.65 -4.74
CA ASP A 190 -8.16 -30.54 -6.04
C ASP A 190 -8.83 -31.86 -6.43
N VAL A 191 -10.13 -31.84 -6.73
CA VAL A 191 -10.88 -33.08 -7.01
C VAL A 191 -10.45 -33.79 -8.30
N ARG A 192 -9.78 -33.08 -9.23
CA ARG A 192 -9.38 -33.64 -10.54
C ARG A 192 -7.98 -34.24 -10.50
N SER A 193 -7.05 -33.49 -9.93
CA SER A 193 -5.63 -33.85 -9.91
C SER A 193 -5.21 -34.55 -8.62
N GLY A 194 -5.99 -34.44 -7.56
CA GLY A 194 -5.62 -34.92 -6.23
C GLY A 194 -4.43 -34.17 -5.61
N LYS A 195 -4.06 -33.00 -6.17
CA LYS A 195 -3.00 -32.13 -5.64
C LYS A 195 -3.55 -31.28 -4.51
N VAL A 196 -2.71 -31.00 -3.51
CA VAL A 196 -3.02 -30.01 -2.47
C VAL A 196 -2.98 -28.62 -3.11
N ILE A 197 -4.11 -27.91 -3.07
CA ILE A 197 -4.26 -26.52 -3.52
C ILE A 197 -3.85 -25.56 -2.38
N HIS A 198 -4.25 -25.91 -1.15
CA HIS A 198 -3.99 -25.10 0.04
C HIS A 198 -4.01 -25.99 1.29
N SER A 199 -3.31 -25.59 2.36
CA SER A 199 -3.36 -26.29 3.65
C SER A 199 -2.94 -25.38 4.80
N PHE A 200 -3.50 -25.62 5.99
CA PHE A 200 -3.09 -24.95 7.24
C PHE A 200 -3.34 -25.87 8.45
N ASP A 201 -2.74 -25.57 9.59
CA ASP A 201 -2.91 -26.34 10.84
C ASP A 201 -3.79 -25.58 11.83
N MET A 202 -4.80 -26.25 12.38
CA MET A 202 -5.68 -25.69 13.42
C MET A 202 -4.98 -25.65 14.79
N LEU A 203 -3.94 -26.46 14.99
CA LEU A 203 -3.03 -26.37 16.14
C LEU A 203 -1.79 -25.55 15.74
N ARG A 204 -2.02 -24.30 15.31
CA ARG A 204 -0.95 -23.31 15.29
C ARG A 204 -0.68 -22.87 16.73
N TYR A 205 0.51 -23.15 17.23
CA TYR A 205 1.06 -22.43 18.37
C TYR A 205 1.49 -21.05 17.87
N GLN A 206 0.50 -20.17 17.69
CA GLN A 206 0.73 -18.75 17.49
C GLN A 206 0.94 -18.08 18.85
N GLY A 207 1.70 -16.99 18.85
CA GLY A 207 1.81 -16.16 20.04
C GLY A 207 0.56 -15.31 20.20
N VAL A 208 -0.02 -15.37 21.39
CA VAL A 208 -1.14 -14.52 21.80
C VAL A 208 -0.78 -13.82 23.11
N GLY A 209 -1.50 -12.75 23.44
CA GLY A 209 -1.30 -12.02 24.68
C GLY A 209 -1.68 -10.55 24.57
N PRO A 210 -1.56 -9.80 25.67
CA PRO A 210 -1.89 -8.38 25.71
C PRO A 210 -0.91 -7.55 24.88
N GLY A 211 -1.33 -6.36 24.50
CA GLY A 211 -0.50 -5.30 23.93
C GLY A 211 -1.11 -3.93 24.21
N GLY A 212 -0.38 -2.89 23.82
CA GLY A 212 -0.80 -1.50 24.00
C GLY A 212 -0.36 -0.91 25.34
N ASN A 213 -0.94 0.23 25.70
CA ASN A 213 -0.60 0.97 26.90
C ASN A 213 -1.78 1.80 27.43
N LEU A 214 -1.58 2.50 28.55
CA LEU A 214 -2.62 3.31 29.18
C LEU A 214 -3.19 4.45 28.30
N LYS A 215 -2.50 4.87 27.23
CA LYS A 215 -2.97 5.90 26.29
C LYS A 215 -3.78 5.31 25.14
N VAL A 216 -3.25 4.31 24.44
CA VAL A 216 -3.93 3.68 23.29
C VAL A 216 -4.98 2.65 23.70
N GLY A 217 -4.97 2.27 24.98
CA GLY A 217 -5.84 1.25 25.54
C GLY A 217 -5.26 -0.15 25.42
N TYR A 218 -5.85 -1.05 26.18
CA TYR A 218 -5.56 -2.47 26.13
C TYR A 218 -6.14 -3.09 24.85
N TYR A 219 -5.37 -3.96 24.22
CA TYR A 219 -5.85 -4.89 23.21
C TYR A 219 -5.15 -6.23 23.35
N TYR A 220 -5.70 -7.25 22.71
CA TYR A 220 -5.21 -8.62 22.82
C TYR A 220 -4.95 -9.26 21.45
N TYR A 221 -3.72 -9.69 21.23
CA TYR A 221 -3.32 -10.46 20.06
C TYR A 221 -3.92 -11.85 20.10
N GLY A 222 -4.71 -12.18 19.07
CA GLY A 222 -5.54 -13.38 18.98
C GLY A 222 -7.03 -13.16 19.20
N THR A 223 -7.44 -11.95 19.58
CA THR A 223 -8.86 -11.56 19.59
C THR A 223 -9.10 -10.22 18.90
N ASP A 224 -8.49 -9.14 19.37
CA ASP A 224 -8.61 -7.79 18.79
C ASP A 224 -7.75 -7.65 17.53
N TYR A 225 -6.54 -8.19 17.58
CA TYR A 225 -5.62 -8.31 16.45
C TYR A 225 -5.32 -9.77 16.13
N ALA A 226 -4.73 -10.03 14.96
CA ALA A 226 -4.25 -11.36 14.63
C ALA A 226 -3.16 -11.80 15.64
N PRO A 227 -3.03 -13.10 15.94
CA PRO A 227 -1.91 -13.61 16.72
C PRO A 227 -0.56 -13.27 16.06
N PHE A 228 0.48 -13.04 16.87
CA PHE A 228 1.84 -12.83 16.38
C PHE A 228 2.56 -14.16 16.13
N CYS A 229 3.58 -14.12 15.28
CA CYS A 229 4.33 -15.31 14.91
C CYS A 229 5.34 -15.69 16.01
N VAL A 230 5.57 -17.00 16.18
CA VAL A 230 6.59 -17.59 17.08
C VAL A 230 7.10 -18.91 16.51
N ALA A 231 8.34 -19.28 16.84
CA ALA A 231 8.88 -20.63 16.68
C ALA A 231 8.54 -21.47 17.92
N VAL A 232 8.26 -22.76 17.72
CA VAL A 232 7.72 -23.62 18.78
C VAL A 232 8.56 -24.88 18.90
N ASN A 233 9.01 -25.18 20.11
CA ASN A 233 9.74 -26.39 20.44
C ASN A 233 9.21 -27.00 21.75
N GLY A 234 8.45 -28.10 21.64
CA GLY A 234 7.72 -28.66 22.77
C GLY A 234 6.70 -27.66 23.33
N SER A 235 6.78 -27.37 24.63
CA SER A 235 5.95 -26.37 25.30
C SER A 235 6.54 -24.96 25.29
N THR A 236 7.65 -24.73 24.59
CA THR A 236 8.34 -23.44 24.55
C THR A 236 8.03 -22.71 23.25
N CYS A 237 7.53 -21.48 23.37
CA CYS A 237 7.30 -20.55 22.28
C CYS A 237 8.41 -19.50 22.32
N THR A 238 9.09 -19.30 21.19
CA THR A 238 10.19 -18.36 21.02
C THR A 238 9.78 -17.30 20.00
N MET A 239 9.91 -16.02 20.33
CA MET A 239 9.66 -14.87 19.45
C MET A 239 10.74 -14.77 18.37
N ASN A 240 10.70 -15.72 17.44
CA ASN A 240 11.62 -15.88 16.33
C ASN A 240 10.87 -16.53 15.17
N CYS A 241 10.70 -15.77 14.09
CA CYS A 241 10.07 -16.19 12.85
C CYS A 241 11.10 -16.09 11.72
N THR A 242 10.73 -16.39 10.48
CA THR A 242 11.68 -16.23 9.36
C THR A 242 12.20 -14.80 9.26
N ASP A 243 11.31 -13.82 9.40
CA ASP A 243 11.58 -12.43 9.04
C ASP A 243 11.81 -11.52 10.25
N VAL A 244 11.32 -11.91 11.43
CA VAL A 244 11.35 -11.09 12.65
C VAL A 244 11.69 -11.92 13.88
N LYS A 245 12.59 -11.41 14.72
CA LYS A 245 12.80 -11.89 16.08
C LYS A 245 12.79 -10.75 17.09
N THR A 246 12.29 -11.04 18.28
CA THR A 246 12.22 -10.10 19.39
C THR A 246 13.06 -10.59 20.57
N VAL A 247 13.81 -9.68 21.18
CA VAL A 247 14.77 -9.92 22.26
C VAL A 247 14.34 -9.12 23.49
N ASP A 248 14.26 -9.80 24.63
CA ASP A 248 14.16 -9.15 25.95
C ASP A 248 15.57 -8.87 26.46
N LEU A 249 15.98 -7.61 26.50
CA LEU A 249 17.27 -7.22 27.07
C LEU A 249 17.25 -7.18 28.60
N ASN A 250 16.07 -7.19 29.23
CA ASN A 250 15.86 -7.14 30.67
C ASN A 250 16.70 -6.03 31.35
N HIS A 251 16.62 -4.82 30.79
CA HIS A 251 17.39 -3.61 31.16
C HIS A 251 18.90 -3.70 30.92
N GLY A 252 19.38 -4.70 30.18
CA GLY A 252 20.72 -4.76 29.61
C GLY A 252 20.90 -3.84 28.40
N THR A 253 22.12 -3.78 27.87
CA THR A 253 22.47 -2.98 26.68
C THR A 253 22.88 -3.80 25.47
N SER A 254 22.93 -5.14 25.60
CA SER A 254 23.35 -6.06 24.55
C SER A 254 22.61 -7.39 24.67
N GLY A 255 22.43 -8.06 23.53
CA GLY A 255 21.73 -9.35 23.48
C GLY A 255 21.12 -9.61 22.10
N THR A 256 21.12 -10.88 21.69
CA THR A 256 20.55 -11.32 20.40
C THR A 256 19.69 -12.58 20.52
N THR A 257 19.57 -13.13 21.73
CA THR A 257 18.80 -14.34 22.02
C THR A 257 17.31 -14.01 21.96
N PRO A 258 16.53 -14.67 21.09
CA PRO A 258 15.11 -14.41 20.98
C PRO A 258 14.38 -14.80 22.28
N PHE A 259 13.45 -13.94 22.71
CA PHE A 259 12.68 -14.15 23.92
C PHE A 259 11.85 -15.44 23.82
N SER A 260 11.88 -16.24 24.88
CA SER A 260 11.14 -17.51 24.95
C SER A 260 10.28 -17.56 26.20
N TYR A 261 9.07 -18.10 26.06
CA TYR A 261 8.08 -18.25 27.11
C TYR A 261 7.39 -19.62 26.97
N THR A 262 6.67 -20.04 28.01
CA THR A 262 5.86 -21.25 27.92
C THR A 262 4.66 -20.97 27.02
N CYS A 263 4.48 -21.75 25.95
CA CYS A 263 3.29 -21.64 25.11
C CYS A 263 2.03 -21.79 25.97
N TYR A 264 1.19 -20.77 25.95
CA TYR A 264 0.25 -20.52 24.84
C TYR A 264 0.11 -19.01 24.67
N GLU A 265 0.19 -18.28 25.77
CA GLU A 265 0.10 -16.82 25.89
C GLU A 265 1.40 -16.25 26.49
N ASN A 266 1.83 -15.09 26.00
CA ASN A 266 2.87 -14.29 26.64
C ASN A 266 2.26 -13.04 27.29
N THR A 267 2.48 -12.87 28.59
CA THR A 267 2.10 -11.66 29.35
C THR A 267 3.31 -10.95 29.96
N HIS A 268 4.54 -11.29 29.54
CA HIS A 268 5.77 -10.70 30.06
C HIS A 268 6.17 -9.47 29.24
N LYS A 269 6.20 -8.27 29.80
CA LYS A 269 5.69 -7.85 31.12
C LYS A 269 5.00 -6.50 31.01
N GLU A 270 4.12 -6.22 31.97
CA GLU A 270 3.65 -4.86 32.17
C GLU A 270 4.81 -3.99 32.69
N ILE A 271 5.04 -2.84 32.07
CA ILE A 271 6.08 -1.91 32.50
C ILE A 271 5.76 -0.48 32.05
N ASN A 272 5.97 0.46 32.96
CA ASN A 272 5.81 1.90 32.70
C ASN A 272 4.45 2.29 32.06
N GLY A 273 3.40 1.48 32.27
CA GLY A 273 2.06 1.68 31.73
C GLY A 273 1.78 1.03 30.38
N ALA A 274 2.71 0.29 29.78
CA ALA A 274 2.44 -0.65 28.69
C ALA A 274 2.13 -2.05 29.22
N TYR A 275 1.33 -2.82 28.49
CA TYR A 275 0.90 -4.15 28.91
C TYR A 275 1.90 -5.25 28.53
N CYS A 276 2.48 -5.21 27.33
CA CYS A 276 3.54 -6.14 26.92
C CYS A 276 4.31 -5.63 25.69
N PRO A 277 5.39 -4.83 25.88
CA PRO A 277 6.19 -4.32 24.77
C PRO A 277 6.80 -5.40 23.86
N LEU A 278 7.08 -6.60 24.38
CA LEU A 278 7.60 -7.72 23.58
C LEU A 278 6.57 -8.24 22.56
N ASN A 279 5.29 -8.33 22.95
CA ASN A 279 4.23 -8.73 22.03
C ASN A 279 4.02 -7.67 20.94
N ASP A 280 3.97 -6.40 21.34
CA ASP A 280 3.84 -5.26 20.43
C ASP A 280 4.99 -5.25 19.42
N ALA A 281 6.24 -5.40 19.87
CA ALA A 281 7.40 -5.45 18.98
C ALA A 281 7.30 -6.61 17.99
N GLN A 282 7.05 -7.84 18.46
CA GLN A 282 6.98 -9.01 17.58
C GLN A 282 5.89 -8.85 16.51
N TYR A 283 4.73 -8.29 16.88
CA TYR A 283 3.65 -8.06 15.93
C TYR A 283 3.96 -6.92 14.96
N PHE A 284 4.39 -5.75 15.47
CA PHE A 284 4.65 -4.58 14.64
C PHE A 284 5.83 -4.79 13.69
N GLY A 285 6.86 -5.52 14.10
CA GLY A 285 7.93 -5.94 13.18
C GLY A 285 7.41 -6.70 11.98
N GLN A 286 6.46 -7.61 12.19
CA GLN A 286 5.85 -8.38 11.11
C GLN A 286 4.99 -7.47 10.22
N VAL A 287 4.21 -6.55 10.81
CA VAL A 287 3.42 -5.57 10.06
C VAL A 287 4.29 -4.74 9.13
N VAL A 288 5.46 -4.27 9.61
CA VAL A 288 6.38 -3.47 8.80
C VAL A 288 7.01 -4.31 7.69
N PHE A 289 7.45 -5.53 7.99
CA PHE A 289 7.97 -6.45 6.98
C PHE A 289 6.93 -6.74 5.89
N ASP A 290 5.71 -7.08 6.29
CA ASP A 290 4.60 -7.38 5.37
C ASP A 290 4.22 -6.17 4.53
N MET A 291 4.21 -4.95 5.09
CA MET A 291 3.95 -3.72 4.34
C MET A 291 4.93 -3.55 3.16
N TYR A 292 6.23 -3.67 3.42
CA TYR A 292 7.24 -3.51 2.36
C TYR A 292 7.16 -4.63 1.32
N MET A 293 6.93 -5.87 1.75
CA MET A 293 6.77 -7.02 0.84
C MET A 293 5.50 -6.92 -0.01
N ASP A 294 4.36 -6.57 0.58
CA ASP A 294 3.08 -6.51 -0.11
C ASP A 294 2.99 -5.32 -1.07
N TRP A 295 3.54 -4.17 -0.70
CA TRP A 295 3.43 -2.95 -1.51
C TRP A 295 4.53 -2.85 -2.56
N TYR A 296 5.74 -3.30 -2.25
CA TYR A 296 6.93 -3.06 -3.07
C TYR A 296 7.62 -4.34 -3.54
N GLY A 297 7.24 -5.51 -3.03
CA GLY A 297 7.83 -6.79 -3.43
C GLY A 297 9.29 -6.94 -2.99
N VAL A 298 9.74 -6.14 -2.03
CA VAL A 298 11.12 -6.16 -1.51
C VAL A 298 11.12 -6.33 0.01
N PRO A 299 12.08 -7.09 0.56
CA PRO A 299 12.26 -7.14 2.00
C PRO A 299 12.78 -5.78 2.49
N VAL A 300 12.32 -5.34 3.66
CA VAL A 300 12.75 -4.04 4.22
C VAL A 300 14.23 -4.01 4.60
N LEU A 301 14.80 -5.18 4.97
CA LEU A 301 16.23 -5.40 5.18
C LEU A 301 16.68 -6.70 4.50
N PRO A 302 17.95 -6.83 4.09
CA PRO A 302 18.46 -8.06 3.49
C PRO A 302 18.65 -9.22 4.48
N PHE A 303 18.29 -9.02 5.76
CA PHE A 303 18.36 -10.00 6.82
C PHE A 303 17.18 -9.86 7.80
N GLN A 304 17.05 -10.83 8.69
CA GLN A 304 15.98 -10.90 9.69
C GLN A 304 16.00 -9.67 10.63
N LEU A 305 14.82 -9.07 10.83
CA LEU A 305 14.61 -7.97 11.78
C LEU A 305 14.89 -8.44 13.21
N THR A 306 15.72 -7.70 13.93
CA THR A 306 16.00 -7.96 15.36
C THR A 306 15.50 -6.78 16.18
N LEU A 307 14.40 -6.98 16.89
CA LEU A 307 13.77 -5.99 17.77
C LEU A 307 14.19 -6.23 19.21
N ARG A 308 14.90 -5.28 19.81
CA ARG A 308 15.41 -5.36 21.18
C ARG A 308 14.56 -4.48 22.10
N CYS A 309 13.77 -5.10 22.97
CA CYS A 309 12.95 -4.40 23.95
C CYS A 309 13.63 -4.36 25.32
N HIS A 310 13.08 -3.52 26.21
CA HIS A 310 13.54 -3.38 27.58
C HIS A 310 15.02 -2.98 27.66
N TYR A 311 15.45 -2.07 26.76
CA TYR A 311 16.81 -1.56 26.73
C TYR A 311 17.06 -0.58 27.88
N TRP A 312 18.10 -0.86 28.68
CA TRP A 312 18.54 -0.02 29.79
C TRP A 312 17.43 0.30 30.82
N VAL A 313 17.69 1.22 31.73
CA VAL A 313 16.74 1.68 32.76
C VAL A 313 16.30 3.10 32.45
N ASN A 314 14.99 3.34 32.41
CA ASN A 314 14.39 4.65 32.19
C ASN A 314 14.86 5.35 30.90
N TYR A 315 15.18 4.56 29.87
CA TYR A 315 15.70 5.07 28.60
C TYR A 315 14.56 5.61 27.73
N GLU A 316 14.57 6.92 27.48
CA GLU A 316 13.55 7.65 26.74
C GLU A 316 13.92 7.81 25.26
N ASN A 317 14.41 6.73 24.63
CA ASN A 317 14.78 6.76 23.23
C ASN A 317 14.66 5.37 22.57
N ALA A 318 14.57 5.37 21.24
CA ALA A 318 14.67 4.21 20.38
C ALA A 318 15.75 4.49 19.32
N PHE A 319 16.36 3.44 18.77
CA PHE A 319 17.38 3.60 17.74
C PHE A 319 17.61 2.35 16.91
N TRP A 320 17.96 2.58 15.65
CA TRP A 320 18.67 1.68 14.76
C TRP A 320 20.19 1.79 14.94
N ASP A 321 20.91 0.66 14.96
CA ASP A 321 22.37 0.62 15.15
C ASP A 321 23.17 0.09 13.94
N GLY A 322 22.55 0.06 12.75
CA GLY A 322 23.13 -0.58 11.56
C GLY A 322 22.87 -2.09 11.47
N SER A 323 22.31 -2.70 12.53
CA SER A 323 22.01 -4.13 12.54
C SER A 323 20.71 -4.52 13.25
N THR A 324 20.30 -3.75 14.26
CA THR A 324 19.15 -4.05 15.12
C THR A 324 18.40 -2.79 15.51
N MET A 325 17.12 -2.93 15.81
CA MET A 325 16.27 -1.84 16.32
C MET A 325 16.06 -2.04 17.82
N THR A 326 16.10 -0.96 18.57
CA THR A 326 16.21 -1.01 20.04
C THR A 326 15.29 -0.01 20.68
N PHE A 327 14.54 -0.44 21.69
CA PHE A 327 13.47 0.33 22.29
C PHE A 327 13.66 0.38 23.80
N GLY A 328 13.78 1.60 24.33
CA GLY A 328 13.75 1.86 25.76
C GLY A 328 12.35 1.71 26.35
N ASP A 329 12.29 1.51 27.66
CA ASP A 329 11.02 1.41 28.39
C ASP A 329 10.38 2.77 28.70
N GLY A 330 11.01 3.88 28.32
CA GLY A 330 10.56 5.23 28.66
C GLY A 330 10.62 5.52 30.16
N TYR A 331 10.24 6.73 30.57
CA TYR A 331 10.17 7.11 31.98
C TYR A 331 9.09 8.16 32.26
N THR A 332 9.40 9.45 32.16
CA THR A 332 8.47 10.54 32.49
C THR A 332 7.70 11.05 31.28
N THR A 333 8.32 11.04 30.12
CA THR A 333 7.80 11.59 28.87
C THR A 333 7.09 10.52 28.07
N PHE A 334 7.69 9.33 28.00
CA PHE A 334 7.21 8.25 27.15
C PHE A 334 6.84 7.00 27.95
N TYR A 335 5.84 6.28 27.43
CA TYR A 335 5.68 4.84 27.63
C TYR A 335 6.87 4.09 26.97
N PRO A 336 6.98 2.76 27.10
CA PRO A 336 7.93 2.00 26.29
C PRO A 336 7.77 2.35 24.81
N LEU A 337 8.89 2.58 24.12
CA LEU A 337 8.93 3.18 22.79
C LEU A 337 8.60 2.16 21.68
N VAL A 338 7.68 1.25 21.95
CA VAL A 338 7.22 0.21 21.02
C VAL A 338 5.83 0.58 20.49
N GLY A 339 5.75 1.73 19.83
CA GLY A 339 4.59 2.11 19.00
C GLY A 339 4.77 1.62 17.57
N LEU A 340 3.69 1.36 16.83
CA LEU A 340 3.80 0.88 15.44
C LEU A 340 4.59 1.85 14.56
N ASP A 341 4.34 3.16 14.70
CA ASP A 341 5.08 4.19 13.97
C ASP A 341 6.56 4.24 14.35
N VAL A 342 6.89 4.13 15.64
CA VAL A 342 8.28 4.09 16.11
C VAL A 342 8.99 2.82 15.62
N VAL A 343 8.35 1.65 15.68
CA VAL A 343 8.94 0.41 15.15
C VAL A 343 9.21 0.53 13.65
N ALA A 344 8.24 1.06 12.89
CA ALA A 344 8.41 1.30 11.46
C ALA A 344 9.50 2.33 11.16
N HIS A 345 9.59 3.40 11.95
CA HIS A 345 10.60 4.44 11.85
C HIS A 345 12.01 3.84 11.99
N GLU A 346 12.27 3.10 13.08
CA GLU A 346 13.60 2.50 13.31
C GLU A 346 13.97 1.47 12.24
N VAL A 347 13.02 0.65 11.78
CA VAL A 347 13.26 -0.30 10.69
C VAL A 347 13.59 0.42 9.37
N SER A 348 12.98 1.57 9.13
CA SER A 348 13.09 2.31 7.87
C SER A 348 14.37 3.15 7.76
N HIS A 349 15.05 3.42 8.87
CA HIS A 349 16.46 3.84 8.82
C HIS A 349 17.31 2.77 8.15
N GLY A 350 17.16 1.51 8.54
CA GLY A 350 17.87 0.42 7.89
C GLY A 350 17.47 0.25 6.41
N PHE A 351 16.21 0.48 6.04
CA PHE A 351 15.83 0.53 4.61
C PHE A 351 16.60 1.63 3.87
N THR A 352 16.74 2.81 4.46
CA THR A 352 17.49 3.93 3.88
C THR A 352 18.98 3.59 3.75
N ASP A 353 19.61 3.01 4.77
CA ASP A 353 21.01 2.58 4.76
C ASP A 353 21.32 1.61 3.60
N TYR A 354 20.39 0.71 3.28
CA TYR A 354 20.54 -0.28 2.21
C TYR A 354 20.08 0.21 0.82
N ASN A 355 19.63 1.45 0.70
CA ASN A 355 19.20 2.04 -0.57
C ASN A 355 19.98 3.33 -0.86
N SER A 356 19.46 4.49 -0.46
CA SER A 356 20.09 5.79 -0.74
C SER A 356 21.29 6.12 0.15
N ASP A 357 21.41 5.46 1.31
CA ASP A 357 22.48 5.67 2.30
C ASP A 357 22.60 7.15 2.71
N LEU A 358 21.44 7.82 2.86
CA LEU A 358 21.35 9.22 3.26
C LEU A 358 22.12 9.45 4.56
N ILE A 359 23.16 10.27 4.49
CA ILE A 359 24.02 10.60 5.62
C ILE A 359 23.18 11.26 6.69
N TYR A 360 23.26 10.75 7.91
CA TYR A 360 22.51 11.20 9.09
C TYR A 360 23.03 12.53 9.67
N SER A 361 23.13 13.55 8.82
CA SER A 361 23.59 14.90 9.16
C SER A 361 23.07 15.92 8.15
N GLY A 362 22.89 17.16 8.59
CA GLY A 362 22.44 18.25 7.72
C GLY A 362 21.10 17.97 7.04
N GLN A 363 20.98 18.35 5.76
CA GLN A 363 19.73 18.19 5.01
C GLN A 363 19.43 16.73 4.67
N SER A 364 20.43 15.94 4.28
CA SER A 364 20.26 14.50 4.01
C SER A 364 19.77 13.76 5.26
N GLY A 365 20.25 14.16 6.45
CA GLY A 365 19.79 13.61 7.71
C GLY A 365 18.33 13.98 8.02
N GLY A 366 17.91 15.21 7.71
CA GLY A 366 16.50 15.60 7.81
C GLY A 366 15.58 14.80 6.88
N ILE A 367 16.04 14.51 5.65
CA ILE A 367 15.30 13.64 4.71
C ILE A 367 15.26 12.20 5.23
N ASN A 368 16.36 11.69 5.79
CA ASN A 368 16.45 10.36 6.40
C ASN A 368 15.42 10.20 7.53
N GLU A 369 15.43 11.13 8.50
CA GLU A 369 14.44 11.19 9.59
C GLU A 369 13.00 11.28 9.08
N SER A 370 12.77 12.12 8.08
CA SER A 370 11.43 12.28 7.51
C SER A 370 10.96 11.00 6.83
N PHE A 371 11.81 10.33 6.05
CA PHE A 371 11.44 9.06 5.42
C PHE A 371 11.00 8.01 6.45
N SER A 372 11.70 7.93 7.58
CA SER A 372 11.35 7.05 8.69
C SER A 372 10.01 7.43 9.36
N ASP A 373 9.72 8.73 9.54
CA ASP A 373 8.41 9.20 10.00
C ASP A 373 7.28 8.86 9.03
N GLN A 374 7.51 9.04 7.73
CA GLN A 374 6.56 8.70 6.67
C GLN A 374 6.25 7.20 6.66
N ALA A 375 7.27 6.35 6.88
CA ALA A 375 7.10 4.92 7.00
C ALA A 375 6.26 4.53 8.23
N GLY A 376 6.38 5.28 9.34
CA GLY A 376 5.52 5.14 10.51
C GLY A 376 4.03 5.38 10.19
N GLU A 377 3.74 6.44 9.45
CA GLU A 377 2.38 6.75 9.01
C GLU A 377 1.86 5.76 7.96
N ALA A 378 2.73 5.31 7.05
CA ALA A 378 2.43 4.25 6.10
C ALA A 378 2.09 2.93 6.80
N ALA A 379 2.81 2.54 7.85
CA ALA A 379 2.55 1.33 8.63
C ALA A 379 1.21 1.40 9.38
N LYS A 380 0.89 2.56 9.98
CA LYS A 380 -0.45 2.81 10.54
C LYS A 380 -1.54 2.65 9.48
N TYR A 381 -1.35 3.25 8.30
CA TYR A 381 -2.30 3.17 7.20
C TYR A 381 -2.45 1.73 6.67
N TYR A 382 -1.37 0.98 6.54
CA TYR A 382 -1.37 -0.43 6.14
C TYR A 382 -2.18 -1.29 7.12
N MET A 383 -1.93 -1.16 8.41
CA MET A 383 -2.56 -1.98 9.45
C MET A 383 -4.02 -1.58 9.71
N ARG A 384 -4.33 -0.28 9.75
CA ARG A 384 -5.60 0.26 10.25
C ARG A 384 -6.51 0.81 9.15
N GLY A 385 -5.99 1.00 7.93
CA GLY A 385 -6.68 1.68 6.81
C GLY A 385 -6.74 3.21 6.93
N THR A 386 -6.16 3.77 8.00
CA THR A 386 -6.09 5.20 8.32
C THR A 386 -4.85 5.48 9.17
N ASN A 387 -4.37 6.71 9.16
CA ASN A 387 -3.27 7.19 10.01
C ASN A 387 -3.56 8.61 10.51
N ASP A 388 -2.79 9.11 11.47
CA ASP A 388 -3.07 10.37 12.19
C ASP A 388 -2.08 11.51 11.89
N PHE A 389 -1.00 11.22 11.17
CA PHE A 389 0.11 12.14 10.88
C PHE A 389 0.79 12.66 12.15
N MET A 390 0.81 11.85 13.21
CA MET A 390 1.39 12.16 14.51
C MET A 390 2.41 11.09 14.92
N CYS A 391 3.69 11.36 14.69
CA CYS A 391 4.75 10.43 15.05
C CYS A 391 4.90 10.32 16.57
N GLY A 392 4.93 9.09 17.08
CA GLY A 392 5.11 8.79 18.51
C GLY A 392 3.88 9.12 19.35
N TYR A 393 2.71 9.37 18.75
CA TYR A 393 1.47 9.63 19.49
C TYR A 393 1.17 8.49 20.46
N ASP A 394 1.27 7.24 20.01
CA ASP A 394 0.91 6.05 20.79
C ASP A 394 1.78 5.90 22.05
N ILE A 395 2.99 6.47 22.09
CA ILE A 395 3.95 6.32 23.19
C ILE A 395 4.17 7.59 24.03
N TYR A 396 3.65 8.75 23.61
CA TYR A 396 3.79 10.01 24.35
C TYR A 396 2.78 10.10 25.52
N LYS A 397 3.24 10.24 26.77
CA LYS A 397 2.35 10.19 27.95
C LYS A 397 1.36 11.34 28.06
N ALA A 398 1.78 12.55 27.68
CA ALA A 398 0.91 13.71 27.74
C ALA A 398 -0.32 13.52 26.84
N PRO A 399 -1.53 13.85 27.33
CA PRO A 399 -2.76 13.68 26.57
C PRO A 399 -2.73 14.56 25.33
N ASN A 400 -3.22 14.03 24.21
CA ASN A 400 -3.30 14.72 22.92
C ASN A 400 -1.97 15.29 22.41
N LYS A 401 -0.83 14.74 22.86
CA LYS A 401 0.50 15.08 22.34
C LYS A 401 1.13 13.93 21.58
N ALA A 402 2.00 14.28 20.65
CA ALA A 402 2.89 13.38 19.91
C ALA A 402 4.32 13.91 19.96
N LEU A 403 5.29 13.12 19.50
CA LEU A 403 6.68 13.54 19.40
C LEU A 403 6.86 14.58 18.29
N ARG A 404 6.28 14.33 17.12
CA ARG A 404 6.27 15.22 15.95
C ARG A 404 4.90 15.21 15.27
N TYR A 405 4.59 16.26 14.54
CA TYR A 405 3.31 16.44 13.85
C TYR A 405 3.57 16.71 12.37
N LEU A 406 3.37 15.72 11.50
CA LEU A 406 3.73 15.87 10.08
C LEU A 406 2.86 16.94 9.40
N TYR A 407 1.64 17.15 9.88
CA TYR A 407 0.74 18.18 9.37
C TYR A 407 1.09 19.61 9.81
N ASP A 408 1.85 19.79 10.89
CA ASP A 408 2.27 21.10 11.43
C ASP A 408 3.52 20.92 12.30
N PRO A 409 4.71 20.71 11.69
CA PRO A 409 5.93 20.41 12.43
C PRO A 409 6.26 21.38 13.58
N PRO A 410 6.10 22.72 13.43
CA PRO A 410 6.34 23.68 14.51
C PRO A 410 5.51 23.46 15.78
N LEU A 411 4.45 22.65 15.74
CA LEU A 411 3.60 22.35 16.91
C LEU A 411 4.37 21.64 18.05
N ASP A 412 5.50 20.97 17.76
CA ASP A 412 6.37 20.40 18.79
C ASP A 412 7.26 21.45 19.49
N GLY A 413 7.28 22.69 18.98
CA GLY A 413 8.03 23.83 19.51
C GLY A 413 9.49 23.92 19.04
N LYS A 414 9.94 23.06 18.11
CA LYS A 414 11.33 23.01 17.63
C LYS A 414 11.48 22.73 16.13
N SER A 415 10.65 21.85 15.56
CA SER A 415 10.72 21.47 14.16
C SER A 415 10.30 22.62 13.23
N ILE A 416 10.84 22.61 12.02
CA ILE A 416 10.55 23.61 10.98
C ILE A 416 9.67 23.00 9.88
N ASP A 417 8.84 23.80 9.23
CA ASP A 417 8.00 23.36 8.10
C ASP A 417 8.36 24.02 6.76
N HIS A 418 9.36 24.91 6.75
CA HIS A 418 9.80 25.63 5.56
C HIS A 418 11.33 25.67 5.46
N VAL A 419 11.87 25.55 4.24
CA VAL A 419 13.32 25.48 4.00
C VAL A 419 14.08 26.75 4.43
N ASP A 420 13.43 27.92 4.39
CA ASP A 420 14.02 29.19 4.80
C ASP A 420 14.42 29.23 6.29
N ASP A 421 13.80 28.39 7.13
CA ASP A 421 14.11 28.31 8.56
C ASP A 421 15.27 27.34 8.87
N TYR A 422 15.77 26.62 7.86
CA TYR A 422 16.90 25.70 8.03
C TYR A 422 18.21 26.46 8.27
N TYR A 423 19.04 25.93 9.17
CA TYR A 423 20.41 26.39 9.38
C TYR A 423 21.37 25.21 9.54
N GLU A 424 22.64 25.39 9.16
CA GLU A 424 23.65 24.35 9.31
C GLU A 424 23.88 23.97 10.79
N GLY A 425 23.89 22.67 11.07
CA GLY A 425 23.98 22.14 12.44
C GLY A 425 22.64 22.03 13.16
N MET A 426 21.51 22.30 12.49
CA MET A 426 20.18 21.93 12.99
C MET A 426 20.09 20.41 13.19
N ASP A 427 19.44 20.01 14.29
CA ASP A 427 19.16 18.61 14.57
C ASP A 427 18.22 18.02 13.51
N VAL A 428 18.55 16.83 13.03
CA VAL A 428 17.84 16.15 11.94
C VAL A 428 16.38 15.86 12.28
N HIS A 429 16.06 15.64 13.56
CA HIS A 429 14.68 15.41 14.00
C HIS A 429 13.80 16.66 13.88
N TYR A 430 14.41 17.86 13.77
CA TYR A 430 13.70 19.13 13.60
C TYR A 430 13.65 19.55 12.13
N SER A 431 14.73 19.31 11.38
CA SER A 431 14.79 19.61 9.94
C SER A 431 13.95 18.66 9.09
N SER A 432 13.63 17.47 9.62
CA SER A 432 12.70 16.50 8.99
C SER A 432 11.30 17.05 8.77
N GLY A 433 10.91 18.09 9.52
CA GLY A 433 9.60 18.74 9.40
C GLY A 433 9.27 19.22 7.99
N ILE A 434 10.27 19.64 7.20
CA ILE A 434 10.09 20.08 5.80
C ILE A 434 9.51 18.94 4.93
N PHE A 435 10.15 17.76 4.95
CA PHE A 435 9.71 16.61 4.14
C PHE A 435 8.48 15.92 4.76
N ASN A 436 8.33 15.99 6.08
CA ASN A 436 7.15 15.53 6.80
C ASN A 436 5.90 16.28 6.36
N LYS A 437 6.00 17.60 6.27
CA LYS A 437 4.93 18.48 5.79
C LYS A 437 4.63 18.25 4.31
N ALA A 438 5.65 18.11 3.47
CA ALA A 438 5.47 17.78 2.04
C ALA A 438 4.73 16.44 1.86
N PHE A 439 5.12 15.39 2.60
CA PHE A 439 4.43 14.10 2.60
C PHE A 439 2.97 14.21 3.04
N TYR A 440 2.69 14.93 4.13
CA TYR A 440 1.32 15.17 4.59
C TYR A 440 0.47 15.85 3.50
N LEU A 441 1.00 16.89 2.86
CA LEU A 441 0.30 17.61 1.80
C LEU A 441 0.01 16.68 0.62
N MET A 442 1.00 15.91 0.16
CA MET A 442 0.80 14.91 -0.89
C MET A 442 -0.26 13.88 -0.51
N ALA A 443 -0.16 13.28 0.67
CA ALA A 443 -1.07 12.22 1.13
C ALA A 443 -2.52 12.69 1.32
N THR A 444 -2.73 14.00 1.47
CA THR A 444 -4.05 14.62 1.70
C THR A 444 -4.60 15.37 0.48
N THR A 445 -3.82 15.49 -0.60
CA THR A 445 -4.29 16.00 -1.89
C THR A 445 -5.42 15.12 -2.45
N SER A 446 -6.43 15.73 -3.07
CA SER A 446 -7.55 15.00 -3.66
C SER A 446 -7.07 13.98 -4.69
N GLY A 447 -7.43 12.70 -4.50
CA GLY A 447 -7.01 11.60 -5.36
C GLY A 447 -5.76 10.87 -4.90
N TRP A 448 -5.09 11.36 -3.85
CA TRP A 448 -3.97 10.70 -3.19
C TRP A 448 -4.41 9.93 -1.94
N THR A 449 -3.52 9.05 -1.49
CA THR A 449 -3.59 8.34 -0.21
C THR A 449 -2.22 8.34 0.43
N THR A 450 -2.14 8.04 1.73
CA THR A 450 -0.86 7.82 2.44
C THR A 450 0.03 6.80 1.73
N ARG A 451 -0.55 5.72 1.18
CA ARG A 451 0.18 4.75 0.37
C ARG A 451 0.77 5.38 -0.89
N MET A 452 -0.02 6.10 -1.67
CA MET A 452 0.45 6.71 -2.92
C MET A 452 1.58 7.73 -2.67
N ALA A 453 1.46 8.55 -1.62
CA ALA A 453 2.54 9.45 -1.23
C ALA A 453 3.79 8.65 -0.83
N PHE A 454 3.64 7.58 -0.04
CA PHE A 454 4.77 6.76 0.39
C PHE A 454 5.44 6.01 -0.77
N ASP A 455 4.69 5.57 -1.77
CA ASP A 455 5.25 4.95 -3.00
C ASP A 455 6.28 5.87 -3.66
N VAL A 456 6.00 7.18 -3.72
CA VAL A 456 6.90 8.19 -4.30
C VAL A 456 8.21 8.25 -3.51
N PHE A 457 8.13 8.38 -2.19
CA PHE A 457 9.32 8.49 -1.34
C PHE A 457 10.12 7.19 -1.25
N VAL A 458 9.46 6.02 -1.29
CA VAL A 458 10.15 4.72 -1.38
C VAL A 458 10.92 4.63 -2.70
N LYS A 459 10.28 4.94 -3.82
CA LYS A 459 10.92 4.93 -5.14
C LYS A 459 12.06 5.96 -5.22
N ALA A 460 11.89 7.15 -4.64
CA ALA A 460 12.92 8.17 -4.52
C ALA A 460 14.14 7.67 -3.75
N ASN A 461 13.93 7.05 -2.59
CA ASN A 461 14.97 6.45 -1.75
C ASN A 461 15.71 5.31 -2.48
N GLN A 462 15.00 4.46 -3.22
CA GLN A 462 15.59 3.32 -3.93
C GLN A 462 16.39 3.69 -5.19
N VAL A 463 16.01 4.76 -5.89
CA VAL A 463 16.47 5.00 -7.27
C VAL A 463 17.20 6.33 -7.46
N TYR A 464 16.76 7.40 -6.79
CA TYR A 464 17.17 8.76 -7.12
C TYR A 464 18.03 9.42 -6.05
N TRP A 465 17.75 9.18 -4.78
CA TRP A 465 18.50 9.78 -3.69
C TRP A 465 19.88 9.15 -3.54
N THR A 466 20.81 9.96 -3.06
CA THR A 466 22.22 9.63 -2.84
C THR A 466 22.60 10.00 -1.42
N PRO A 467 23.76 9.55 -0.90
CA PRO A 467 24.12 9.79 0.50
C PRO A 467 24.12 11.26 0.92
N SER A 468 24.45 12.17 0.01
CA SER A 468 24.53 13.61 0.28
C SER A 468 23.38 14.42 -0.32
N THR A 469 22.25 13.79 -0.66
CA THR A 469 21.08 14.46 -1.24
C THR A 469 20.60 15.59 -0.32
N ASN A 470 20.53 16.80 -0.87
CA ASN A 470 19.98 17.97 -0.20
C ASN A 470 18.46 18.09 -0.42
N PHE A 471 17.79 19.06 0.20
CA PHE A 471 16.32 19.19 0.11
C PHE A 471 15.80 19.40 -1.31
N GLN A 472 16.47 20.25 -2.11
CA GLN A 472 16.09 20.50 -3.51
C GLN A 472 16.22 19.21 -4.34
N GLN A 473 17.36 18.54 -4.26
CA GLN A 473 17.61 17.27 -4.93
C GLN A 473 16.65 16.16 -4.46
N GLY A 474 16.29 16.16 -3.17
CA GLY A 474 15.35 15.21 -2.60
C GLY A 474 13.96 15.37 -3.20
N ALA A 475 13.51 16.61 -3.35
CA ALA A 475 12.22 16.96 -3.96
C ALA A 475 12.20 16.67 -5.46
N GLU A 476 13.29 16.94 -6.19
CA GLU A 476 13.46 16.56 -7.59
C GLU A 476 13.41 15.03 -7.77
N GLY A 477 14.11 14.27 -6.91
CA GLY A 477 14.03 12.80 -6.94
C GLY A 477 12.64 12.24 -6.63
N ALA A 478 11.87 12.91 -5.75
CA ALA A 478 10.46 12.57 -5.51
C ALA A 478 9.58 12.91 -6.72
N GLN A 479 9.86 14.01 -7.42
CA GLN A 479 9.16 14.36 -8.66
C GLN A 479 9.39 13.32 -9.76
N ASP A 480 10.65 12.91 -9.97
CA ASP A 480 11.02 11.88 -10.93
C ASP A 480 10.37 10.53 -10.57
N ALA A 481 10.39 10.16 -9.30
CA ALA A 481 9.72 8.96 -8.79
C ALA A 481 8.21 8.97 -9.06
N ALA A 482 7.54 10.11 -8.86
CA ALA A 482 6.12 10.26 -9.17
C ALA A 482 5.84 10.11 -10.67
N ALA A 483 6.71 10.66 -11.53
CA ALA A 483 6.61 10.49 -12.98
C ALA A 483 6.74 9.03 -13.40
N ASP A 484 7.72 8.30 -12.84
CA ASP A 484 7.94 6.87 -13.04
C ASP A 484 6.72 6.02 -12.65
N LEU A 485 6.02 6.41 -11.59
CA LEU A 485 4.82 5.75 -11.07
C LEU A 485 3.53 6.17 -11.81
N GLY A 486 3.62 7.14 -12.73
CA GLY A 486 2.47 7.69 -13.45
C GLY A 486 1.55 8.55 -12.57
N TYR A 487 2.07 9.09 -11.46
CA TYR A 487 1.35 10.02 -10.59
C TYR A 487 1.46 11.46 -11.07
N PRO A 488 0.48 12.34 -10.74
CA PRO A 488 0.50 13.72 -11.21
C PRO A 488 1.68 14.50 -10.62
N CYS A 489 2.65 14.83 -11.47
CA CYS A 489 3.81 15.63 -11.09
C CYS A 489 3.41 16.94 -10.39
N GLN A 490 2.35 17.59 -10.89
CA GLN A 490 1.95 18.90 -10.37
C GLN A 490 1.56 18.84 -8.89
N ASP A 491 0.94 17.75 -8.44
CA ASP A 491 0.54 17.60 -7.02
C ASP A 491 1.79 17.48 -6.11
N VAL A 492 2.87 16.87 -6.62
CA VAL A 492 4.16 16.82 -5.93
C VAL A 492 4.81 18.21 -5.88
N ALA A 493 4.81 18.91 -7.02
CA ALA A 493 5.34 20.28 -7.10
C ALA A 493 4.59 21.25 -6.17
N ASP A 494 3.26 21.16 -6.11
CA ASP A 494 2.43 21.99 -5.26
C ASP A 494 2.70 21.71 -3.77
N ALA A 495 2.89 20.45 -3.38
CA ALA A 495 3.23 20.09 -2.00
C ALA A 495 4.60 20.62 -1.57
N PHE A 496 5.62 20.48 -2.43
CA PHE A 496 6.97 20.97 -2.14
C PHE A 496 7.06 22.51 -2.18
N ALA A 497 6.27 23.17 -3.03
CA ALA A 497 6.20 24.63 -3.07
C ALA A 497 5.72 25.23 -1.74
N VAL A 498 4.82 24.57 -1.01
CA VAL A 498 4.34 25.03 0.31
C VAL A 498 5.46 25.02 1.36
N VAL A 499 6.42 24.11 1.25
CA VAL A 499 7.57 24.01 2.18
C VAL A 499 8.82 24.74 1.65
N GLY A 500 8.66 25.56 0.60
CA GLY A 500 9.68 26.44 0.07
C GLY A 500 10.60 25.83 -0.99
N ILE A 501 10.24 24.68 -1.56
CA ILE A 501 11.04 23.97 -2.55
C ILE A 501 10.28 23.94 -3.89
N PRO A 502 10.40 24.98 -4.73
CA PRO A 502 9.68 25.03 -6.00
C PRO A 502 10.21 23.98 -6.98
N LEU A 503 9.29 23.25 -7.60
CA LEU A 503 9.58 22.26 -8.65
C LEU A 503 8.86 22.64 -9.95
N SER A 504 9.47 22.32 -11.10
CA SER A 504 8.86 22.54 -12.42
C SER A 504 8.39 21.23 -13.04
N CYS A 505 7.09 21.08 -13.29
CA CYS A 505 6.53 19.93 -13.98
C CYS A 505 6.44 20.17 -15.49
N GLY A 506 7.37 19.59 -16.25
CA GLY A 506 7.35 19.60 -17.71
C GLY A 506 8.71 19.24 -18.31
N PRO A 507 8.79 18.93 -19.62
CA PRO A 507 10.10 18.85 -20.27
C PRO A 507 10.80 20.20 -20.08
N THR A 508 12.06 20.17 -19.65
CA THR A 508 12.92 21.36 -19.58
C THR A 508 12.77 22.10 -20.89
N ALA A 509 12.39 23.37 -20.81
CA ALA A 509 12.14 24.12 -22.02
C ALA A 509 13.45 24.20 -22.81
N SER A 510 13.38 23.90 -24.11
CA SER A 510 14.51 24.02 -25.02
C SER A 510 14.11 24.86 -26.22
N ILE A 511 15.10 25.45 -26.86
CA ILE A 511 14.96 26.19 -28.12
C ILE A 511 15.98 25.58 -29.08
N THR A 512 15.65 25.48 -30.37
CA THR A 512 16.60 25.06 -31.41
C THR A 512 16.43 25.95 -32.64
N VAL A 513 17.46 26.70 -33.00
CA VAL A 513 17.49 27.56 -34.19
C VAL A 513 17.55 26.68 -35.42
N VAL A 514 16.53 26.80 -36.29
CA VAL A 514 16.42 26.02 -37.53
C VAL A 514 16.95 26.80 -38.72
N SER A 515 16.73 28.12 -38.78
CA SER A 515 17.30 28.98 -39.81
C SER A 515 17.40 30.44 -39.34
N PRO A 516 18.50 31.16 -39.61
CA PRO A 516 19.70 30.67 -40.29
C PRO A 516 20.51 29.78 -39.33
N ASN A 517 21.00 28.64 -39.82
CA ASN A 517 21.77 27.68 -39.03
C ASN A 517 23.16 27.38 -39.61
N GLY A 518 23.51 27.94 -40.77
CA GLY A 518 24.85 27.82 -41.34
C GLY A 518 24.88 27.90 -42.86
N GLY A 519 25.79 28.73 -43.39
CA GLY A 519 26.09 28.79 -44.83
C GLY A 519 25.10 29.57 -45.69
N GLU A 520 23.97 30.02 -45.14
CA GLU A 520 23.00 30.83 -45.86
C GLU A 520 23.61 32.17 -46.30
N GLN A 521 23.13 32.71 -47.41
CA GLN A 521 23.53 34.02 -47.91
C GLN A 521 22.30 34.91 -48.05
N TRP A 522 22.17 35.89 -47.16
CA TRP A 522 21.01 36.76 -47.06
C TRP A 522 21.37 38.17 -47.53
N PRO A 523 20.66 38.74 -48.53
CA PRO A 523 20.89 40.12 -48.96
C PRO A 523 20.61 41.12 -47.83
N GLY A 524 21.54 42.05 -47.58
CA GLY A 524 21.34 43.15 -46.63
C GLY A 524 20.15 44.02 -47.07
N GLY A 525 19.33 44.46 -46.11
CA GLY A 525 18.10 45.20 -46.38
C GLY A 525 16.91 44.35 -46.85
N SER A 526 17.10 43.05 -47.12
CA SER A 526 15.99 42.13 -47.37
C SER A 526 15.32 41.71 -46.06
N THR A 527 14.06 41.28 -46.14
CA THR A 527 13.38 40.61 -45.03
C THR A 527 13.50 39.10 -45.21
N GLN A 528 14.02 38.44 -44.19
CA GLN A 528 14.19 36.98 -44.14
C GLN A 528 13.53 36.44 -42.88
N THR A 529 13.13 35.17 -42.91
CA THR A 529 12.46 34.54 -41.77
C THR A 529 13.47 33.77 -40.94
N ILE A 530 13.58 34.12 -39.67
CA ILE A 530 14.25 33.31 -38.64
C ILE A 530 13.25 32.24 -38.19
N THR A 531 13.67 30.99 -38.08
CA THR A 531 12.81 29.87 -37.63
C THR A 531 13.47 29.06 -36.54
N TRP A 532 12.67 28.51 -35.64
CA TRP A 532 13.14 27.68 -34.53
C TRP A 532 12.06 26.67 -34.09
N THR A 533 12.49 25.64 -33.37
CA THR A 533 11.60 24.74 -32.63
C THR A 533 11.81 24.94 -31.13
N SER A 534 10.83 24.56 -30.31
CA SER A 534 10.96 24.58 -28.85
C SER A 534 10.17 23.45 -28.20
N THR A 535 10.58 23.07 -26.98
CA THR A 535 9.83 22.19 -26.07
C THR A 535 9.52 22.93 -24.76
N GLY A 536 8.61 22.39 -23.95
CA GLY A 536 8.21 23.00 -22.68
C GLY A 536 7.30 24.22 -22.85
N THR A 537 7.09 24.95 -21.75
CA THR A 537 6.18 26.11 -21.70
C THR A 537 6.98 27.40 -21.73
N LEU A 538 7.19 27.96 -22.93
CA LEU A 538 7.79 29.29 -23.14
C LEU A 538 6.81 30.13 -23.97
N ALA A 539 6.23 31.18 -23.37
CA ALA A 539 5.24 32.02 -24.06
C ALA A 539 5.89 32.92 -25.14
N ASN A 540 7.02 33.54 -24.79
CA ASN A 540 7.74 34.50 -25.64
C ASN A 540 9.25 34.25 -25.61
N VAL A 541 9.95 34.72 -26.66
CA VAL A 541 11.41 34.64 -26.81
C VAL A 541 12.03 36.00 -27.15
N LYS A 542 13.32 36.16 -26.87
CA LYS A 542 14.19 37.22 -27.40
C LYS A 542 14.97 36.70 -28.59
N ILE A 543 15.25 37.57 -29.56
CA ILE A 543 16.05 37.22 -30.73
C ILE A 543 17.18 38.24 -30.89
N PHE A 544 18.38 37.73 -31.11
CA PHE A 544 19.60 38.49 -31.32
C PHE A 544 20.28 38.08 -32.62
N TYR A 545 21.10 38.97 -33.17
CA TYR A 545 22.05 38.63 -34.21
C TYR A 545 23.46 39.11 -33.87
N SER A 546 24.43 38.45 -34.48
CA SER A 546 25.84 38.79 -34.42
C SER A 546 26.39 38.93 -35.84
N THR A 547 27.39 39.79 -36.04
CA THR A 547 28.18 39.85 -37.28
C THR A 547 29.67 39.55 -37.05
N ASN A 548 30.02 39.06 -35.86
CA ASN A 548 31.40 38.78 -35.45
C ASN A 548 31.58 37.36 -34.86
N GLY A 549 30.73 36.42 -35.28
CA GLY A 549 30.78 35.01 -34.91
C GLY A 549 30.35 34.75 -33.47
N GLY A 550 29.38 35.51 -32.95
CA GLY A 550 28.83 35.34 -31.60
C GLY A 550 29.61 36.04 -30.48
N LYS A 551 30.66 36.81 -30.79
CA LYS A 551 31.42 37.56 -29.77
C LYS A 551 30.67 38.77 -29.23
N LYS A 552 29.79 39.36 -30.04
CA LYS A 552 28.87 40.43 -29.65
C LYS A 552 27.51 40.18 -30.29
N TRP A 553 26.46 40.32 -29.48
CA TRP A 553 25.07 40.16 -29.87
C TRP A 553 24.36 41.51 -29.89
N THR A 554 23.50 41.70 -30.88
CA THR A 554 22.65 42.88 -31.06
C THR A 554 21.20 42.42 -31.05
N LEU A 555 20.36 43.09 -30.27
CA LEU A 555 18.95 42.72 -30.14
C LEU A 555 18.19 42.98 -31.45
N ILE A 556 17.45 41.98 -31.94
CA ILE A 556 16.46 42.12 -33.00
C ILE A 556 15.10 42.45 -32.38
N THR A 557 14.66 41.63 -31.42
CA THR A 557 13.42 41.85 -30.65
C THR A 557 13.59 41.36 -29.21
N GLY A 558 13.07 42.13 -28.25
CA GLY A 558 13.12 41.83 -26.82
C GLY A 558 11.98 40.95 -26.31
N SER A 559 10.96 40.70 -27.12
CA SER A 559 9.86 39.78 -26.82
C SER A 559 9.02 39.56 -28.08
N THR A 560 8.91 38.31 -28.53
CA THR A 560 7.98 37.88 -29.58
C THR A 560 7.32 36.56 -29.17
N PRO A 561 6.07 36.28 -29.57
CA PRO A 561 5.47 34.97 -29.35
C PRO A 561 6.39 33.83 -29.78
N ASN A 562 6.45 32.77 -28.97
CA ASN A 562 7.21 31.57 -29.26
C ASN A 562 6.42 30.66 -30.23
N ASP A 563 6.15 31.15 -31.44
CA ASP A 563 5.35 30.46 -32.47
C ASP A 563 6.21 29.82 -33.58
N GLY A 564 7.53 29.80 -33.38
CA GLY A 564 8.51 29.11 -34.24
C GLY A 564 9.05 29.94 -35.41
N SER A 565 8.62 31.20 -35.58
CA SER A 565 9.15 32.04 -36.67
C SER A 565 9.15 33.55 -36.38
N TYR A 566 10.06 34.28 -37.00
CA TYR A 566 10.13 35.74 -36.91
C TYR A 566 10.67 36.36 -38.20
N ASN A 567 9.94 37.30 -38.78
CA ASN A 567 10.39 38.04 -39.97
C ASN A 567 11.35 39.16 -39.56
N TRP A 568 12.61 39.04 -39.99
CA TRP A 568 13.67 39.99 -39.69
C TRP A 568 14.11 40.75 -40.95
N THR A 569 14.00 42.09 -40.92
CA THR A 569 14.64 42.94 -41.93
C THR A 569 16.11 43.13 -41.57
N LEU A 570 16.99 42.58 -42.39
CA LEU A 570 18.43 42.63 -42.16
C LEU A 570 18.97 44.06 -42.33
N PRO A 571 19.98 44.46 -41.53
CA PRO A 571 20.67 45.73 -41.76
C PRO A 571 21.38 45.73 -43.12
N SER A 572 21.34 46.86 -43.84
CA SER A 572 22.20 47.07 -45.00
C SER A 572 23.66 47.18 -44.55
N VAL A 573 24.56 46.43 -45.20
CA VAL A 573 25.97 46.35 -44.81
C VAL A 573 26.89 46.86 -45.93
N LYS A 574 27.93 47.61 -45.58
CA LYS A 574 28.90 48.14 -46.57
C LYS A 574 29.85 47.07 -47.14
N SER A 575 29.88 45.88 -46.52
CA SER A 575 30.69 44.73 -46.93
C SER A 575 30.07 43.44 -46.39
N ASN A 576 30.27 42.32 -47.10
CA ASN A 576 29.74 41.02 -46.71
C ASN A 576 30.15 40.66 -45.27
N LYS A 577 29.18 40.29 -44.43
CA LYS A 577 29.41 39.84 -43.05
C LYS A 577 29.33 38.32 -42.98
N THR A 578 30.45 37.66 -43.28
CA THR A 578 30.55 36.18 -43.37
C THR A 578 30.59 35.46 -42.02
N LYS A 579 30.61 36.20 -40.91
CA LYS A 579 30.60 35.67 -39.54
C LYS A 579 29.30 36.05 -38.83
N SER A 580 28.17 35.94 -39.52
CA SER A 580 26.87 36.28 -38.94
C SER A 580 26.24 35.07 -38.26
N ARG A 581 25.54 35.29 -37.14
CA ARG A 581 24.83 34.26 -36.35
C ARG A 581 23.55 34.83 -35.77
N VAL A 582 22.56 33.98 -35.53
CA VAL A 582 21.34 34.29 -34.76
C VAL A 582 21.40 33.54 -33.44
N ARG A 583 20.84 34.13 -32.39
CA ARG A 583 20.65 33.52 -31.06
C ARG A 583 19.24 33.83 -30.60
N ILE A 584 18.56 32.82 -30.06
CA ILE A 584 17.20 32.94 -29.51
C ILE A 584 17.26 32.51 -28.06
N THR A 585 16.58 33.25 -27.18
CA THR A 585 16.57 32.96 -25.74
C THR A 585 15.17 33.07 -25.16
N SER A 586 14.91 32.47 -24.01
CA SER A 586 13.81 32.86 -23.13
C SER A 586 13.95 34.32 -22.68
N LEU A 587 12.90 34.90 -22.09
CA LEU A 587 12.92 36.31 -21.66
C LEU A 587 13.92 36.58 -20.53
N ASP A 588 14.14 35.62 -19.64
CA ASP A 588 15.14 35.63 -18.57
C ASP A 588 16.53 35.11 -19.03
N GLU A 589 16.62 34.66 -20.28
CA GLU A 589 17.82 34.09 -20.91
C GLU A 589 18.35 32.79 -20.26
N SER A 590 17.51 32.09 -19.49
CA SER A 590 17.84 30.80 -18.88
C SER A 590 17.81 29.62 -19.87
N VAL A 591 17.07 29.77 -20.98
CA VAL A 591 17.02 28.82 -22.10
C VAL A 591 17.47 29.53 -23.35
N GLU A 592 18.41 28.95 -24.09
CA GLU A 592 18.93 29.58 -25.30
C GLU A 592 19.41 28.57 -26.33
N ASP A 593 19.46 29.02 -27.58
CA ASP A 593 20.21 28.38 -28.64
C ASP A 593 20.71 29.40 -29.67
N ALA A 594 21.73 29.03 -30.44
CA ALA A 594 22.29 29.87 -31.49
C ALA A 594 22.63 29.04 -32.74
N SER A 595 22.68 29.71 -33.90
CA SER A 595 23.08 29.09 -35.16
C SER A 595 24.35 28.23 -35.01
N ASP A 596 24.30 26.98 -35.47
CA ASP A 596 25.39 26.00 -35.45
C ASP A 596 26.64 26.54 -36.16
N ALA A 597 26.44 27.14 -37.33
CA ALA A 597 27.49 27.74 -38.15
C ALA A 597 27.17 29.19 -38.56
N ASN A 598 28.17 29.84 -39.16
CA ASN A 598 28.00 31.22 -39.62
C ASN A 598 27.22 31.27 -40.94
N PHE A 599 26.34 32.24 -41.07
CA PHE A 599 25.76 32.67 -42.33
C PHE A 599 26.37 34.00 -42.79
N THR A 600 26.08 34.39 -44.04
CA THR A 600 26.60 35.62 -44.65
C THR A 600 25.49 36.63 -44.90
N ILE A 601 25.64 37.85 -44.37
CA ILE A 601 24.85 39.00 -44.82
C ILE A 601 25.58 39.66 -45.99
N LEU A 602 24.98 39.68 -47.17
CA LEU A 602 25.54 40.28 -48.38
C LEU A 602 25.35 41.80 -48.37
N LYS A 603 26.32 42.51 -48.95
CA LYS A 603 26.26 43.97 -49.12
C LYS A 603 25.11 44.45 -50.00
#